data_AF-A0A5N6XI94-F1
#
_entry.id   AF-A0A5N6XI94-F1
#
_cell.length_a   1.000
_cell.length_b   1.000
_cell.length_c   1.000
_cell.angle_alpha   90.00
_cell.angle_beta   90.00
_cell.angle_gamma   90.00
#
_symmetry.space_group_name_H-M   'P 1'
#
loop_
_entity.id
_entity.type
_entity.pdbx_description
1 polymer ?
#
loop_
_entity_poly.entity_id
_entity_poly.type
_entity_poly.pdbx_seq_one_letter_code
_entity_poly.pdbx_strand_id
1 'polypeptide(L)'
;MSSSTTLRNVPEGWTTEPFYMSYFVEGPWAKIAKRCGLENPVAIMCTTPDSGEHYGLITAGGRYYFTDDLAWSLREILKPMTLDGIMKKILFDKEYTIKTKALRAVETAEDRQEREEKIREDIALMEQKRAAPDYLEWKRMDSD
;
A
#
# COMPACT_ATOMS: atom_id res chain seq x y z
N MET A 1 12.18 -12.75 -20.02
CA MET A 1 11.69 -11.86 -21.09
C MET A 1 11.09 -10.63 -20.42
N SER A 2 11.84 -9.53 -20.37
CA SER A 2 11.36 -8.27 -19.79
C SER A 2 10.66 -7.48 -20.88
N SER A 3 9.34 -7.63 -20.98
CA SER A 3 8.52 -6.74 -21.81
C SER A 3 8.41 -5.40 -21.09
N SER A 4 9.33 -4.49 -21.39
CA SER A 4 9.13 -3.07 -21.10
C SER A 4 8.01 -2.58 -22.03
N THR A 5 6.77 -2.64 -21.55
CA THR A 5 5.65 -1.97 -22.18
C THR A 5 5.84 -0.48 -21.93
N THR A 6 6.65 0.17 -22.77
CA THR A 6 6.82 1.62 -22.72
C THR A 6 5.45 2.25 -22.96
N LEU A 7 4.86 2.81 -21.89
CA LEU A 7 3.66 3.62 -21.98
C LEU A 7 3.99 4.81 -22.89
N ARG A 8 3.46 4.78 -24.13
CA ARG A 8 3.85 5.76 -25.16
C ARG A 8 3.52 7.20 -24.78
N ASN A 9 2.53 7.40 -23.90
CA ASN A 9 2.15 8.68 -23.33
C ASN A 9 1.79 8.48 -21.85
N VAL A 10 2.67 8.92 -20.95
CA VAL A 10 2.34 9.02 -19.52
C VAL A 10 1.45 10.27 -19.32
N PRO A 11 0.29 10.17 -18.66
CA PRO A 11 -0.59 11.31 -18.43
C PRO A 11 0.08 12.41 -17.60
N GLU A 12 -0.38 13.65 -17.78
CA GLU A 12 0.01 14.75 -16.88
C GLU A 12 -0.39 14.41 -15.44
N GLY A 13 0.50 14.68 -14.48
CA GLY A 13 0.32 14.29 -13.08
C GLY A 13 0.64 12.81 -12.78
N TRP A 14 1.16 12.04 -13.75
CA TRP A 14 1.57 10.64 -13.58
C TRP A 14 3.03 10.43 -13.97
N THR A 15 3.65 9.36 -13.45
CA THR A 15 5.05 9.01 -13.69
C THR A 15 5.26 7.49 -13.74
N THR A 16 6.29 7.09 -14.47
CA THR A 16 6.79 5.70 -14.56
C THR A 16 8.21 5.57 -14.01
N GLU A 17 8.67 6.57 -13.26
CA GLU A 17 10.00 6.56 -12.66
C GLU A 17 10.09 5.46 -11.59
N PRO A 18 11.05 4.51 -11.71
CA PRO A 18 11.14 3.35 -10.83
C PRO A 18 11.22 3.69 -9.34
N PHE A 19 11.87 4.81 -8.99
CA PHE A 19 12.00 5.28 -7.61
C PHE A 19 10.65 5.52 -6.92
N TYR A 20 9.67 6.08 -7.64
CA TYR A 20 8.34 6.31 -7.07
C TYR A 20 7.47 5.05 -7.14
N MET A 21 7.63 4.25 -8.19
CA MET A 21 6.82 3.05 -8.40
C MET A 21 7.11 1.93 -7.39
N SER A 22 8.36 1.80 -6.91
CA SER A 22 8.74 0.73 -5.97
C SER A 22 7.90 0.76 -4.69
N TYR A 23 7.51 1.96 -4.22
CA TYR A 23 6.66 2.13 -3.05
C TYR A 23 5.35 1.33 -3.12
N PHE A 24 4.76 1.17 -4.31
CA PHE A 24 3.45 0.54 -4.49
C PHE A 24 3.51 -1.00 -4.65
N VAL A 25 4.71 -1.58 -4.68
CA VAL A 25 4.92 -3.03 -4.79
C VAL A 25 5.90 -3.59 -3.77
N GLU A 26 6.51 -2.72 -2.97
CA GLU A 26 7.40 -3.07 -1.87
C GLU A 26 6.81 -2.61 -0.52
N GLY A 27 7.48 -2.99 0.58
CA GLY A 27 7.15 -2.50 1.92
C GLY A 27 5.66 -2.69 2.31
N PRO A 28 5.00 -1.65 2.85
CA PRO A 28 3.59 -1.74 3.30
C PRO A 28 2.61 -2.17 2.21
N TRP A 29 2.80 -1.69 0.97
CA TRP A 29 1.89 -2.03 -0.14
C TRP A 29 2.04 -3.48 -0.58
N ALA A 30 3.25 -4.05 -0.56
CA ALA A 30 3.46 -5.47 -0.78
C ALA A 30 2.65 -6.34 0.21
N LYS A 31 2.64 -5.94 1.49
CA LYS A 31 1.89 -6.60 2.55
C LYS A 31 0.38 -6.52 2.32
N ILE A 32 -0.13 -5.37 1.88
CA ILE A 32 -1.55 -5.20 1.54
C ILE A 32 -1.93 -6.03 0.31
N ALA A 33 -1.11 -6.01 -0.74
CA ALA A 33 -1.32 -6.84 -1.94
C ALA A 33 -1.42 -8.33 -1.58
N LYS A 34 -0.52 -8.82 -0.72
CA LYS A 34 -0.55 -10.19 -0.22
C LYS A 34 -1.83 -10.49 0.58
N ARG A 35 -2.26 -9.60 1.48
CA ARG A 35 -3.52 -9.73 2.23
C ARG A 35 -4.76 -9.76 1.32
N CYS A 36 -4.69 -9.11 0.16
CA CYS A 36 -5.73 -9.15 -0.86
C CYS A 36 -5.64 -10.37 -1.80
N GLY A 37 -4.68 -11.28 -1.57
CA GLY A 37 -4.47 -12.47 -2.39
C GLY A 37 -3.80 -12.19 -3.74
N LEU A 38 -3.13 -11.03 -3.88
CA LEU A 38 -2.37 -10.71 -5.09
C LEU A 38 -0.95 -11.25 -4.96
N GLU A 39 -0.54 -12.05 -5.92
CA GLU A 39 0.81 -12.58 -6.03
C GLU A 39 1.61 -11.80 -7.09
N ASN A 40 2.86 -11.47 -6.76
CA ASN A 40 3.81 -10.80 -7.66
C ASN A 40 3.25 -9.53 -8.33
N PRO A 41 2.73 -8.54 -7.56
CA PRO A 41 2.25 -7.30 -8.13
C PRO A 41 3.39 -6.54 -8.81
N VAL A 42 3.08 -5.88 -9.92
CA VAL A 42 4.00 -5.01 -10.67
C VAL A 42 3.39 -3.62 -10.79
N ALA A 43 4.15 -2.60 -10.42
CA ALA A 43 3.74 -1.22 -10.61
C ALA A 43 3.85 -0.82 -12.09
N ILE A 44 2.82 -0.14 -12.59
CA ILE A 44 2.75 0.35 -13.97
C ILE A 44 3.11 1.83 -14.02
N MET A 45 2.48 2.62 -13.16
CA MET A 45 2.70 4.05 -13.00
C MET A 45 2.08 4.51 -11.68
N CYS A 46 2.46 5.70 -11.21
CA CYS A 46 1.83 6.35 -10.08
C CYS A 46 1.64 7.84 -10.35
N THR A 47 0.83 8.50 -9.54
CA THR A 47 0.75 9.96 -9.55
C THR A 47 2.08 10.59 -9.13
N THR A 48 2.35 11.79 -9.64
CA THR A 48 3.54 12.55 -9.30
C THR A 48 3.38 13.23 -7.92
N PRO A 49 4.45 13.47 -7.15
CA PRO A 49 4.34 14.06 -5.81
C PRO A 49 3.64 15.44 -5.76
N ASP A 50 3.74 16.21 -6.85
CA ASP A 50 3.13 17.52 -7.04
C ASP A 50 1.62 17.48 -7.34
N SER A 51 1.05 16.31 -7.67
CA SER A 51 -0.41 16.20 -7.86
C SER A 51 -1.18 16.28 -6.53
N GLY A 52 -0.50 16.06 -5.40
CA GLY A 52 -1.10 15.96 -4.07
C GLY A 52 -1.90 14.67 -3.84
N GLU A 53 -2.07 13.85 -4.88
CA GLU A 53 -2.70 12.54 -4.82
C GLU A 53 -1.62 11.46 -4.84
N HIS A 54 -1.82 10.39 -4.07
CA HIS A 54 -0.92 9.24 -4.05
C HIS A 54 -1.71 8.02 -4.51
N TYR A 55 -1.72 7.79 -5.83
CA TYR A 55 -2.35 6.64 -6.46
C TYR A 55 -1.33 5.87 -7.27
N GLY A 56 -1.24 4.57 -7.02
CA GLY A 56 -0.50 3.63 -7.84
C GLY A 56 -1.44 2.82 -8.72
N LEU A 57 -1.12 2.72 -10.01
CA LEU A 57 -1.71 1.72 -10.90
C LEU A 57 -0.79 0.49 -10.92
N ILE A 58 -1.30 -0.65 -10.45
CA ILE A 58 -0.55 -1.91 -10.40
C ILE A 58 -1.26 -3.01 -11.19
N THR A 59 -0.51 -4.03 -11.59
CA THR A 59 -1.04 -5.25 -12.21
C THR A 59 -0.61 -6.50 -11.46
N ALA A 60 -1.52 -7.46 -11.35
CA ALA A 60 -1.26 -8.80 -10.81
C ALA A 60 -2.21 -9.79 -11.47
N GLY A 61 -1.73 -10.98 -11.83
CA GLY A 61 -2.58 -12.05 -12.41
C GLY A 61 -3.36 -11.64 -13.67
N GLY A 62 -2.86 -10.67 -14.45
CA GLY A 62 -3.52 -10.16 -15.66
C GLY A 62 -4.67 -9.17 -15.41
N ARG A 63 -4.82 -8.67 -14.17
CA ARG A 63 -5.81 -7.66 -13.78
C ARG A 63 -5.11 -6.39 -13.29
N TYR A 64 -5.85 -5.29 -13.28
CA TYR A 64 -5.35 -3.97 -12.90
C TYR A 64 -6.02 -3.46 -11.63
N TYR A 65 -5.27 -2.72 -10.82
CA TYR A 65 -5.71 -2.25 -9.53
C TYR A 65 -5.20 -0.83 -9.27
N PHE A 66 -6.02 -0.01 -8.62
CA PHE A 66 -5.56 1.23 -7.99
C PHE A 66 -5.24 1.00 -6.52
N THR A 67 -4.18 1.64 -6.03
CA THR A 67 -4.00 1.85 -4.60
C THR A 67 -4.93 2.95 -4.12
N ASP A 68 -5.42 2.83 -2.89
CA ASP A 68 -6.23 3.84 -2.21
C ASP A 68 -5.53 4.15 -0.89
N ASP A 69 -4.71 5.19 -0.91
CA ASP A 69 -3.87 5.60 0.23
C ASP A 69 -4.70 6.09 1.42
N LEU A 70 -5.90 6.64 1.18
CA LEU A 70 -6.80 7.07 2.25
C LEU A 70 -7.40 5.87 3.00
N ALA A 71 -7.80 4.84 2.26
CA ALA A 71 -8.40 3.63 2.83
C ALA A 71 -7.38 2.52 3.13
N TRP A 72 -6.10 2.71 2.81
CA TRP A 72 -5.07 1.67 2.85
C TRP A 72 -5.53 0.36 2.20
N SER A 73 -6.11 0.46 1.01
CA SER A 73 -6.74 -0.67 0.31
C SER A 73 -6.41 -0.73 -1.17
N LEU A 74 -6.68 -1.86 -1.80
CA LEU A 74 -6.56 -2.05 -3.24
C LEU A 74 -7.94 -2.11 -3.89
N ARG A 75 -8.09 -1.44 -5.04
CA ARG A 75 -9.32 -1.39 -5.81
C ARG A 75 -9.12 -2.05 -7.17
N GLU A 76 -9.74 -3.21 -7.36
CA GLU A 76 -9.74 -3.91 -8.65
C GLU A 76 -10.52 -3.11 -9.69
N ILE A 77 -9.90 -2.89 -10.85
CA ILE A 77 -10.53 -2.26 -11.99
C ILE A 77 -11.37 -3.29 -12.74
N LEU A 78 -12.69 -3.10 -12.73
CA LEU A 78 -13.65 -3.96 -13.40
C LEU A 78 -13.92 -3.51 -14.83
N LYS A 79 -13.93 -2.19 -15.09
CA LYS A 79 -14.05 -1.62 -16.44
C LYS A 79 -13.33 -0.26 -16.53
N PRO A 80 -12.54 -0.03 -17.59
CA PRO A 80 -12.15 -0.98 -18.64
C PRO A 80 -11.15 -2.03 -18.14
N MET A 81 -11.15 -3.23 -18.73
CA MET A 81 -10.29 -4.35 -18.30
C MET A 81 -8.92 -4.37 -18.99
N THR A 82 -8.67 -3.48 -19.94
CA THR A 82 -7.42 -3.39 -20.69
C THR A 82 -6.63 -2.16 -20.26
N LEU A 83 -5.29 -2.27 -20.26
CA LEU A 83 -4.42 -1.14 -19.93
C LEU A 83 -4.69 0.06 -20.83
N ASP A 84 -4.79 -0.13 -22.15
CA ASP A 84 -5.10 0.96 -23.09
C ASP A 84 -6.42 1.66 -22.79
N GLY A 85 -7.45 0.89 -22.38
CA GLY A 85 -8.72 1.45 -21.98
C GLY A 85 -8.60 2.30 -20.72
N ILE A 86 -7.83 1.83 -19.74
CA ILE A 86 -7.58 2.50 -18.47
C ILE A 86 -6.79 3.79 -18.73
N MET A 87 -5.67 3.70 -19.45
CA MET A 87 -4.84 4.83 -19.84
C MET A 87 -5.64 5.89 -20.59
N LYS A 88 -6.51 5.48 -21.52
CA LYS A 88 -7.40 6.41 -22.23
C LYS A 88 -8.32 7.17 -21.27
N LYS A 89 -8.84 6.53 -20.22
CA LYS A 89 -9.68 7.21 -19.24
C LYS A 89 -8.89 8.22 -18.42
N ILE A 90 -7.68 7.88 -17.99
CA ILE A 90 -6.81 8.77 -17.21
C ILE A 90 -6.38 9.97 -18.08
N LEU A 91 -5.91 9.73 -19.32
CA LEU A 91 -5.49 10.79 -20.24
C LEU A 91 -6.57 11.82 -20.59
N PHE A 92 -7.85 11.42 -20.58
CA PHE A 92 -8.98 12.31 -20.88
C PHE A 92 -9.67 12.86 -19.63
N ASP A 93 -9.01 12.81 -18.46
CA ASP A 93 -9.53 13.27 -17.18
C ASP A 93 -10.92 12.65 -16.85
N LYS A 94 -11.04 11.36 -17.14
CA LYS A 94 -12.26 10.56 -16.94
C LYS A 94 -11.99 9.35 -16.05
N GLU A 95 -10.99 9.45 -15.17
CA GLU A 95 -10.65 8.43 -14.20
C GLU A 95 -11.83 8.09 -13.29
N TYR A 96 -12.61 9.08 -12.88
CA TYR A 96 -13.85 8.90 -12.11
C TYR A 96 -14.90 7.98 -12.78
N THR A 97 -14.77 7.70 -14.08
CA THR A 97 -15.65 6.78 -14.82
C THR A 97 -15.16 5.32 -14.82
N ILE A 98 -13.97 5.07 -14.28
CA ILE A 98 -13.41 3.72 -14.13
C ILE A 98 -14.20 3.01 -13.03
N LYS A 99 -14.77 1.86 -13.37
CA LYS A 99 -15.53 1.06 -12.41
C LYS A 99 -14.55 0.21 -11.62
N THR A 100 -14.53 0.42 -10.30
CA THR A 100 -13.67 -0.34 -9.40
C THR A 100 -14.45 -1.07 -8.32
N LYS A 101 -13.83 -2.07 -7.70
CA LYS A 101 -14.31 -2.71 -6.47
C LYS A 101 -13.15 -2.82 -5.47
N ALA A 102 -13.38 -2.40 -4.23
CA ALA A 102 -12.41 -2.59 -3.15
C ALA A 102 -12.21 -4.09 -2.87
N LEU A 103 -10.96 -4.51 -2.77
CA LEU A 103 -10.59 -5.86 -2.35
C LEU A 103 -10.67 -5.98 -0.84
N ARG A 104 -11.10 -7.15 -0.38
CA ARG A 104 -11.05 -7.50 1.02
C ARG A 104 -9.65 -7.95 1.36
N ALA A 105 -8.98 -7.22 2.25
CA ALA A 105 -7.77 -7.69 2.90
C ALA A 105 -8.11 -8.74 3.97
N VAL A 106 -7.37 -9.85 3.98
CA VAL A 106 -7.46 -10.90 4.98
C VAL A 106 -6.11 -11.02 5.68
N GLU A 107 -6.13 -11.03 7.02
CA GLU A 107 -4.92 -11.21 7.83
C GLU A 107 -4.26 -12.54 7.48
N THR A 108 -2.95 -12.48 7.20
CA THR A 108 -2.12 -13.65 6.92
C THR A 108 -1.57 -14.27 8.20
N ALA A 109 -1.01 -15.48 8.12
CA ALA A 109 -0.35 -16.10 9.27
C ALA A 109 0.87 -15.29 9.73
N GLU A 110 1.63 -14.71 8.80
CA GLU A 110 2.76 -13.83 9.09
C GLU A 110 2.31 -12.56 9.82
N ASP A 111 1.20 -11.96 9.40
CA ASP A 111 0.62 -10.79 10.09
C ASP A 111 0.29 -11.09 11.55
N ARG A 112 -0.27 -12.27 11.79
CA ARG A 112 -0.62 -12.71 13.15
C ARG A 112 0.64 -12.92 13.98
N GLN A 113 1.65 -13.58 13.43
CA GLN A 113 2.91 -13.81 14.11
C GLN A 113 3.61 -12.49 14.47
N GLU A 114 3.72 -11.55 13.53
CA GLU A 114 4.31 -10.23 13.78
C GLU A 114 3.56 -9.46 14.89
N ARG A 115 2.22 -9.56 14.90
CA ARG A 115 1.41 -8.95 15.95
C ARG A 115 1.69 -9.58 17.32
N GLU A 116 1.77 -10.91 17.39
CA GLU A 116 2.06 -11.64 18.63
C GLU A 116 3.47 -11.35 19.16
N GLU A 117 4.46 -11.25 18.26
CA GLU A 117 5.82 -10.86 18.60
C GLU A 117 5.87 -9.43 19.14
N LYS A 118 5.21 -8.47 18.46
CA LYS A 118 5.12 -7.09 18.94
C LYS A 118 4.46 -6.99 20.32
N ILE A 119 3.37 -7.73 20.55
CA ILE A 119 2.72 -7.77 21.87
C ILE A 119 3.68 -8.30 22.93
N ARG A 120 4.47 -9.34 22.61
CA ARG A 120 5.47 -9.91 23.54
C ARG A 120 6.57 -8.91 23.84
N GLU A 121 7.07 -8.21 22.84
CA GLU A 121 8.09 -7.16 22.99
C GLU A 121 7.57 -5.99 23.83
N ASP A 122 6.34 -5.54 23.59
CA ASP A 122 5.70 -4.47 24.37
C ASP A 122 5.55 -4.89 25.85
N ILE A 123 5.16 -6.14 26.13
CA ILE A 123 5.09 -6.68 27.49
C ILE A 123 6.48 -6.70 28.14
N ALA A 124 7.49 -7.22 27.46
CA ALA A 124 8.85 -7.29 27.97
C ALA A 124 9.43 -5.89 28.24
N LEU A 125 9.16 -4.92 27.36
CA LEU A 125 9.55 -3.52 27.54
C LEU A 125 8.87 -2.91 28.78
N MET A 126 7.59 -3.20 29.00
CA MET A 126 6.86 -2.74 30.19
C MET A 126 7.41 -3.36 31.48
N GLU A 127 7.76 -4.65 31.46
CA GLU A 127 8.42 -5.31 32.60
C GLU A 127 9.79 -4.73 32.90
N GLN A 128 10.60 -4.48 31.87
CA GLN A 128 11.90 -3.82 32.01
C GLN A 128 11.77 -2.43 32.63
N LYS A 129 10.85 -1.61 32.12
CA LYS A 129 10.56 -0.28 32.67
C LYS A 129 10.10 -0.35 34.12
N ARG A 130 9.25 -1.33 34.46
CA ARG A 130 8.79 -1.54 35.84
C ARG A 130 9.92 -1.95 36.80
N ALA A 131 10.92 -2.67 36.31
CA ALA A 131 12.09 -3.09 37.08
C ALA A 131 13.14 -1.97 37.22
N ALA A 132 13.02 -0.87 36.49
CA ALA A 132 13.95 0.24 36.55
C ALA A 132 13.79 1.05 37.87
N PRO A 133 14.90 1.47 38.52
CA PRO A 133 14.85 2.16 39.81
C PRO A 133 14.10 3.49 39.79
N ASP A 134 14.13 4.19 38.65
CA ASP A 134 13.49 5.48 38.38
C ASP A 134 11.95 5.38 38.27
N TYR A 135 11.42 4.24 37.83
CA TYR A 135 9.97 3.99 37.77
C TYR A 135 9.32 3.98 39.17
N LEU A 136 10.05 3.53 40.20
CA LEU A 136 9.60 3.55 41.60
C LEU A 136 9.67 4.94 42.24
N GLU A 137 10.46 5.87 41.71
CA GLU A 137 10.47 7.27 42.16
C GLU A 137 9.29 8.05 41.56
N TRP A 138 9.03 7.92 40.25
CA TRP A 138 7.88 8.57 39.60
C TRP A 138 6.54 8.18 40.24
N LYS A 139 6.34 6.89 40.54
CA LYS A 139 5.12 6.42 41.20
C LYS A 139 4.95 6.96 42.63
N ARG A 140 6.05 7.33 43.29
CA ARG A 140 6.05 7.95 44.62
C ARG A 140 5.71 9.44 44.56
N MET A 141 6.12 10.13 43.50
CA MET A 141 5.81 11.55 43.26
C MET A 141 4.35 11.82 42.89
N ASP A 142 3.67 10.88 42.22
CA ASP A 142 2.23 10.99 41.88
C ASP A 142 1.28 10.65 43.06
N SER A 143 1.83 10.30 44.23
CA SER A 143 1.07 9.90 45.42
C SER A 143 1.02 10.97 46.52
N ASP A 144 1.60 12.16 46.29
CA ASP A 144 1.55 13.35 47.16
C ASP A 144 0.62 14.43 46.57
#